data_AF-A0A945XVN6-F1
#
_entry.id   AF-A0A945XVN6-F1
#
_cell.length_a   1.000
_cell.length_b   1.000
_cell.length_c   1.000
_cell.angle_alpha   90.00
_cell.angle_beta   90.00
_cell.angle_gamma   90.00
#
_symmetry.space_group_name_H-M   'P 1'
#
loop_
_entity.id
_entity.type
_entity.pdbx_description
1 polymer ?
#
loop_
_entity_poly.entity_id
_entity_poly.type
_entity_poly.pdbx_seq_one_letter_code
_entity_poly.pdbx_strand_id
1 'polypeptide(L)'
;MINVLVDSKAKRMTIHRREACTGVEIKADDLSLKLDVTNVSSALKKLQDGDYGEGRMWLEIDFGDVVFEHAMVQYVRTILSPDYEKFSFNRSIGWHC
;
A
#
# COMPACT_ATOMS: atom_id res chain seq x y z
N MET A 1 8.35 2.05 8.95
CA MET A 1 7.94 2.52 7.62
C MET A 1 8.02 1.41 6.58
N ILE A 2 6.89 1.13 5.95
CA ILE A 2 6.71 0.20 4.84
C ILE A 2 6.18 0.98 3.64
N ASN A 3 6.74 0.74 2.46
CA ASN A 3 6.21 1.26 1.21
C ASN A 3 5.47 0.14 0.48
N VAL A 4 4.30 0.41 -0.08
CA VAL A 4 3.51 -0.59 -0.81
C VAL A 4 3.17 -0.07 -2.19
N LEU A 5 3.58 -0.80 -3.22
CA LEU A 5 3.12 -0.53 -4.58
C LEU A 5 1.78 -1.24 -4.79
N VAL A 6 0.73 -0.48 -5.04
CA VAL A 6 -0.58 -0.99 -5.47
C VAL A 6 -0.66 -0.80 -6.99
N ASP A 7 -0.87 -1.91 -7.71
CA ASP A 7 -1.11 -1.92 -9.15
C ASP A 7 -2.55 -2.39 -9.39
N SER A 8 -3.46 -1.45 -9.65
CA SER A 8 -4.89 -1.72 -9.82
C SER A 8 -5.18 -2.44 -11.15
N LYS A 9 -4.35 -2.23 -12.18
CA LYS A 9 -4.46 -2.95 -13.46
C LYS A 9 -4.05 -4.42 -13.32
N ALA A 10 -2.94 -4.68 -12.62
CA ALA A 10 -2.46 -6.03 -12.35
C ALA A 10 -3.19 -6.69 -11.16
N LYS A 11 -4.09 -5.97 -10.47
CA LYS A 11 -4.76 -6.39 -9.24
C LYS A 11 -3.76 -6.98 -8.22
N ARG A 12 -2.64 -6.27 -7.98
CA ARG A 12 -1.54 -6.72 -7.12
C ARG A 12 -1.05 -5.63 -6.17
N MET A 13 -0.66 -6.03 -4.95
CA MET A 13 0.06 -5.18 -3.98
C MET A 13 1.44 -5.76 -3.70
N THR A 14 2.49 -4.94 -3.68
CA THR A 14 3.89 -5.36 -3.43
C THR A 14 4.46 -4.57 -2.26
N ILE A 15 4.97 -5.24 -1.24
CA ILE A 15 5.51 -4.60 -0.03
C ILE A 15 7.02 -4.42 -0.19
N HIS A 16 7.51 -3.22 0.09
CA HIS A 16 8.91 -2.83 0.04
C HIS A 16 9.35 -2.30 1.41
N ARG A 17 10.35 -2.93 2.02
CA ARG A 17 10.89 -2.50 3.32
C ARG A 17 12.17 -1.71 3.10
N ARG A 18 12.19 -0.46 3.59
CA ARG A 18 13.25 0.52 3.32
C ARG A 18 14.66 0.05 3.72
N GLU A 19 14.78 -0.76 4.77
CA GLU A 19 16.08 -1.30 5.23
C GLU A 19 16.68 -2.34 4.28
N ALA A 20 15.87 -2.96 3.41
CA ALA A 20 16.29 -4.06 2.56
C ALA A 20 16.19 -3.73 1.06
N CYS A 21 15.32 -2.79 0.64
CA CYS A 21 15.21 -2.35 -0.77
C CYS A 21 16.14 -1.17 -1.10
N THR A 22 17.31 -1.44 -1.67
CA THR A 22 18.16 -0.37 -2.25
C THR A 22 17.77 0.03 -3.68
N GLY A 23 16.89 -0.74 -4.34
CA GLY A 23 16.53 -0.55 -5.75
C GLY A 23 15.17 0.09 -6.03
N VAL A 24 14.46 0.57 -5.00
CA VAL A 24 13.11 1.11 -5.14
C VAL A 24 13.10 2.56 -4.66
N GLU A 25 12.90 3.46 -5.61
CA GLU A 25 12.78 4.90 -5.38
C GLU A 25 11.39 5.35 -5.82
N ILE A 26 10.66 6.00 -4.91
CA ILE A 26 9.38 6.64 -5.21
C ILE A 26 9.72 7.98 -5.88
N LYS A 27 9.29 8.17 -7.12
CA LYS A 27 9.56 9.41 -7.85
C LYS A 27 8.55 10.49 -7.46
N ALA A 28 8.92 11.74 -7.68
CA ALA A 28 8.06 12.89 -7.32
C ALA A 28 6.74 12.94 -8.11
N ASP A 29 6.70 12.32 -9.29
CA ASP A 29 5.52 12.20 -10.15
C ASP A 29 4.68 10.95 -9.86
N ASP A 30 5.15 10.04 -9.00
CA ASP A 30 4.36 8.88 -8.62
C ASP A 30 3.21 9.31 -7.70
N LEU A 31 2.01 8.80 -7.98
CA LEU A 31 0.87 8.94 -7.08
C LEU A 31 1.20 8.24 -5.76
N SER A 32 1.26 8.98 -4.66
CA SER A 32 1.57 8.46 -3.33
C SER A 32 0.50 8.88 -2.31
N LEU A 33 0.21 7.99 -1.37
CA LEU A 33 -0.65 8.25 -0.23
C LEU A 33 0.06 7.81 1.04
N LYS A 34 0.32 8.77 1.92
CA LYS A 34 0.93 8.51 3.22
C LYS A 34 -0.13 8.14 4.26
N LEU A 35 0.13 7.09 5.05
CA LEU A 35 -0.64 6.68 6.21
C LEU A 35 0.26 6.74 7.44
N ASP A 36 -0.01 7.68 8.34
CA ASP A 36 0.65 7.81 9.63
C ASP A 36 -0.33 8.20 10.73
N VAL A 37 0.17 8.33 11.96
CA VAL A 37 -0.64 8.68 13.14
C VAL A 37 -1.41 10.00 13.01
N THR A 38 -0.99 10.91 12.12
CA THR A 38 -1.61 12.22 11.95
C THR A 38 -2.74 12.22 10.94
N ASN A 39 -2.76 11.28 10.00
CA ASN A 39 -3.66 11.31 8.84
C ASN A 39 -4.40 10.00 8.56
N VAL A 40 -4.17 8.93 9.34
CA VAL A 40 -4.68 7.58 9.05
C VAL A 40 -6.17 7.54 8.74
N SER A 41 -7.00 8.25 9.51
CA SER A 41 -8.46 8.23 9.32
C SER A 41 -8.87 8.86 7.98
N SER A 42 -8.32 10.03 7.64
CA SER A 42 -8.65 10.71 6.38
C SER A 42 -8.06 10.00 5.17
N ALA A 43 -6.85 9.42 5.28
CA ALA A 43 -6.23 8.62 4.24
C ALA A 43 -7.02 7.35 3.93
N LEU A 44 -7.46 6.62 4.97
CA LEU A 44 -8.30 5.43 4.81
C LEU A 44 -9.65 5.77 4.17
N LYS A 45 -10.24 6.92 4.53
CA LYS A 45 -11.49 7.38 3.91
C LYS A 45 -11.32 7.65 2.41
N LYS A 46 -10.24 8.30 1.99
CA LYS A 46 -9.93 8.50 0.55
C LYS A 46 -9.88 7.17 -0.22
N LEU A 47 -9.26 6.15 0.39
CA LEU A 47 -9.21 4.81 -0.22
C LEU A 47 -10.60 4.17 -0.34
N GLN A 48 -11.45 4.33 0.68
CA GLN A 48 -12.84 3.85 0.62
C GLN A 48 -13.67 4.57 -0.43
N ASP A 49 -13.45 5.88 -0.60
CA ASP A 49 -14.16 6.72 -1.56
C ASP A 49 -13.68 6.49 -3.02
N GLY A 50 -12.69 5.62 -3.24
CA GLY A 50 -12.16 5.33 -4.57
C GLY A 50 -11.16 6.37 -5.09
N ASP A 51 -10.67 7.26 -4.24
CA ASP A 51 -9.71 8.32 -4.58
C ASP A 51 -8.27 7.79 -4.66
N TYR A 52 -8.11 6.70 -5.40
CA TYR A 52 -6.83 6.11 -5.76
C TYR A 52 -6.82 5.91 -7.28
N GLY A 53 -6.12 6.79 -7.99
CA GLY A 53 -6.18 6.86 -9.46
C GLY A 53 -5.95 5.50 -10.17
N GLU A 54 -6.43 5.40 -11.42
CA GLU A 54 -6.22 4.21 -12.24
C GLU A 54 -4.72 3.99 -12.53
N GLY A 55 -4.23 2.76 -12.33
CA GLY A 55 -2.84 2.40 -12.59
C GLY A 55 -2.06 2.03 -11.33
N ARG A 56 -1.00 2.78 -11.03
CA ARG A 56 -0.06 2.50 -9.94
C ARG A 56 -0.10 3.61 -8.90
N MET A 57 -0.12 3.23 -7.63
CA MET A 57 0.05 4.14 -6.51
C MET A 57 1.00 3.55 -5.48
N TRP A 58 1.68 4.43 -4.74
CA TRP A 58 2.43 4.07 -3.55
C TRP A 58 1.62 4.34 -2.29
N LEU A 59 1.65 3.42 -1.35
CA LEU A 59 1.23 3.63 0.03
C LEU A 59 2.48 3.73 0.89
N GLU A 60 2.65 4.85 1.57
CA GLU A 60 3.75 5.06 2.51
C GLU A 60 3.20 4.93 3.93
N ILE A 61 3.43 3.79 4.56
CA ILE A 61 2.84 3.45 5.87
C ILE A 61 3.92 3.63 6.94
N ASP A 62 3.71 4.57 7.86
CA ASP A 62 4.69 4.91 8.88
C ASP A 62 4.03 5.09 10.25
N PHE A 63 4.07 4.03 11.05
CA PHE A 63 3.56 4.01 12.43
C PHE A 63 4.64 3.69 13.46
N GLY A 64 5.88 3.44 13.01
CA GLY A 64 7.00 3.10 13.90
C GLY A 64 6.96 1.66 14.44
N ASP A 65 5.93 0.88 14.10
CA ASP A 65 5.79 -0.53 14.48
C ASP A 65 5.48 -1.39 13.24
N VAL A 66 6.39 -2.29 12.91
CA VAL A 66 6.32 -3.11 11.69
C VAL A 66 5.12 -4.06 11.69
N VAL A 67 4.71 -4.57 12.86
CA VAL A 67 3.56 -5.49 12.97
C VAL A 67 2.27 -4.74 12.68
N PHE A 68 2.13 -3.54 13.26
CA PHE A 68 1.00 -2.66 13.02
C PHE A 68 0.97 -2.16 11.57
N GLU A 69 2.10 -1.74 11.02
CA GLU A 69 2.22 -1.34 9.61
C GLU A 69 1.76 -2.47 8.68
N HIS A 70 2.12 -3.73 8.97
CA HIS A 70 1.66 -4.87 8.20
C HIS A 70 0.15 -5.12 8.33
N ALA A 71 -0.41 -5.00 9.53
CA ALA A 71 -1.85 -5.09 9.74
C ALA A 71 -2.61 -4.02 8.95
N MET A 72 -2.06 -2.80 8.85
CA MET A 72 -2.60 -1.74 8.01
C MET A 72 -2.57 -2.07 6.52
N VAL A 73 -1.51 -2.70 6.01
CA VAL A 73 -1.49 -3.20 4.62
C VAL A 73 -2.66 -4.16 4.37
N GLN A 74 -2.93 -5.09 5.29
CA GLN A 74 -4.03 -6.05 5.16
C GLN A 74 -5.41 -5.37 5.22
N TYR A 75 -5.55 -4.35 6.07
CA TYR A 75 -6.78 -3.58 6.16
C TYR A 75 -7.03 -2.77 4.88
N VAL A 76 -6.04 -2.06 4.37
CA VAL A 76 -6.13 -1.33 3.10
C VAL A 76 -6.48 -2.26 1.95
N ARG A 77 -5.89 -3.45 1.88
CA ARG A 77 -6.25 -4.46 0.88
C ARG A 77 -7.73 -4.83 0.92
N THR A 78 -8.31 -4.92 2.12
CA THR A 78 -9.74 -5.21 2.28
C THR A 78 -10.60 -4.07 1.74
N ILE A 79 -10.20 -2.82 1.98
CA ILE A 79 -10.87 -1.63 1.44
C ILE A 79 -10.85 -1.62 -0.09
N LEU A 80 -9.70 -1.96 -0.69
CA LEU A 80 -9.50 -1.92 -2.14
C LEU A 80 -10.15 -3.11 -2.88
N SER A 81 -10.62 -4.13 -2.18
CA SER A 81 -11.15 -5.37 -2.76
C SER A 81 -12.42 -5.86 -2.02
N PRO A 82 -13.49 -5.05 -1.91
CA PRO A 82 -14.65 -5.37 -1.09
C PRO A 82 -15.48 -6.54 -1.64
N ASP A 83 -15.51 -6.74 -2.97
CA ASP A 83 -16.43 -7.67 -3.66
C ASP A 83 -15.85 -9.05 -4.01
N TYR A 84 -14.81 -9.51 -3.30
CA TYR A 84 -14.19 -10.83 -3.50
C TYR A 84 -13.57 -11.10 -4.90
N GLU A 85 -13.56 -10.15 -5.84
CA GLU A 85 -12.54 -10.12 -6.91
C GLU A 85 -11.19 -9.81 -6.25
N LYS A 86 -10.61 -10.85 -5.66
CA LYS A 86 -9.37 -10.77 -4.91
C LYS A 86 -8.35 -10.03 -5.75
N PHE A 87 -7.78 -8.95 -5.22
CA PHE A 87 -6.35 -8.71 -5.42
C PHE A 87 -5.67 -10.03 -5.08
N SER A 88 -5.32 -10.78 -6.13
CA SER A 88 -5.01 -12.21 -6.01
C SER A 88 -3.79 -12.35 -5.11
N PHE A 89 -3.91 -13.18 -4.06
CA PHE A 89 -2.76 -13.67 -3.33
C PHE A 89 -2.03 -14.62 -4.27
N ASN A 90 -1.18 -14.10 -5.16
CA ASN A 90 0.11 -14.75 -5.21
C ASN A 90 0.72 -14.49 -3.84
N ARG A 91 1.30 -15.53 -3.22
CA ARG A 91 2.18 -15.40 -2.05
C ARG A 91 3.33 -14.41 -2.24
N SER A 92 3.35 -13.64 -3.32
CA SER A 92 3.98 -12.34 -3.36
C SER A 92 3.24 -11.32 -2.47
N ILE A 93 3.16 -11.55 -1.15
CA ILE A 93 3.89 -10.59 -0.30
C ILE A 93 5.33 -10.91 -0.66
N GLY A 94 5.74 -10.40 -1.82
CA GLY A 94 7.12 -10.39 -2.18
C GLY A 94 7.62 -9.43 -1.14
N TRP A 95 8.26 -9.97 -0.12
CA TRP A 95 9.41 -9.31 0.44
C TRP A 95 10.33 -9.09 -0.75
N HIS A 96 10.04 -8.04 -1.52
CA HIS A 96 10.90 -7.68 -2.62
C HIS A 96 11.93 -6.80 -1.97
N CYS A 97 12.89 -7.50 -1.38
CA CYS A 97 13.91 -7.02 -0.47
C CYS A 97 13.32 -6.63 0.91
#